data_AF-A0A519YBC6-F1
#
_entry.id   AF-A0A519YBC6-F1
#
_cell.length_a   1.000
_cell.length_b   1.000
_cell.length_c   1.000
_cell.angle_alpha   90.00
_cell.angle_beta   90.00
_cell.angle_gamma   90.00
#
_symmetry.space_group_name_H-M   'P 1'
#
loop_
_entity.id
_entity.type
_entity.pdbx_description
1 polymer ?
#
loop_
_entity_poly.entity_id
_entity_poly.type
_entity_poly.pdbx_seq_one_letter_code
_entity_poly.pdbx_strand_id
1 'polypeptide(L)'
;IDTPNADSDRTKVLNQEYVNTNRADYWSLAEQRIAEVVTRKVRDDQVRAMEVVLTASPDWFKRGQDGQAQDMRDSKWVADNLHFLKEKFGEKNVVSFTLHQDEKTPHVHAVVIPITDKNRLSADTLFNPKTLVKLQTEYAAAMAEHGLERGIEGSRRQHQDMKQVYGHQDKTAAELAPLVQPVAVQAFKIETMPGLFDRDEWRHSQEAAINAEIARQVGEANQRLERAGNVAVAHAGSSEQAETLARQLAISEGLKQGHYADLEASTGKVQTMTERSERLAVELAQGGGPAMEALTTYGQQLREKARQELVGVLEGVLLNPIPSVEAFRAQLQEIGYTTGKDAQGKGVLVDENTGAAFHLSELKPNGLELGPQFTEAVQRTKAAEFAQSAAGKLAAEQAERQARGQQPHEGRAVLEVNAKDLVTIKE
;
A
#
# COMPACT_ATOMS: atom_id res chain seq x y z
N ILE A 1 37.60 -14.22 37.64
CA ILE A 1 36.27 -14.85 37.54
C ILE A 1 36.12 -15.22 36.07
N ASP A 2 35.82 -16.47 35.78
CA ASP A 2 35.58 -16.94 34.42
C ASP A 2 34.24 -16.35 33.97
N THR A 3 34.24 -15.47 32.97
CA THR A 3 33.04 -14.82 32.44
C THR A 3 32.65 -15.59 31.17
N PRO A 4 31.68 -16.53 31.22
CA PRO A 4 31.50 -17.52 30.14
C PRO A 4 31.14 -16.93 28.77
N ASN A 5 30.71 -15.67 28.74
CA ASN A 5 30.32 -14.94 27.52
C ASN A 5 31.39 -13.92 27.05
N ALA A 6 32.56 -13.88 27.70
CA ALA A 6 33.65 -13.01 27.28
C ALA A 6 34.54 -13.73 26.26
N ASP A 7 34.73 -13.12 25.10
CA ASP A 7 35.68 -13.57 24.09
C ASP A 7 37.10 -13.12 24.45
N SER A 8 37.93 -14.07 24.87
CA SER A 8 39.29 -13.83 25.33
C SER A 8 40.22 -13.20 24.29
N ASP A 9 39.93 -13.40 22.99
CA ASP A 9 40.72 -12.81 21.91
C ASP A 9 40.37 -11.32 21.74
N ARG A 10 39.13 -10.94 22.03
CA ARG A 10 38.66 -9.55 22.01
C ARG A 10 39.05 -8.77 23.25
N THR A 11 39.09 -9.41 24.42
CA THR A 11 39.43 -8.75 25.70
C THR A 11 40.75 -7.97 25.60
N LYS A 12 41.77 -8.54 24.95
CA LYS A 12 43.10 -7.92 24.83
C LYS A 12 43.17 -6.79 23.81
N VAL A 13 42.23 -6.76 22.87
CA VAL A 13 42.29 -5.89 21.68
C VAL A 13 41.29 -4.73 21.78
N LEU A 14 40.11 -4.96 22.34
CA LEU A 14 38.97 -4.04 22.27
C LEU A 14 38.57 -3.43 23.61
N ASN A 15 38.89 -4.06 24.74
CA ASN A 15 38.61 -3.45 26.04
C ASN A 15 39.60 -2.31 26.30
N GLN A 16 39.10 -1.20 26.83
CA GLN A 16 39.91 0.00 27.03
C GLN A 16 39.61 0.66 28.36
N GLU A 17 40.66 0.85 29.15
CA GLU A 17 40.64 1.67 30.37
C GLU A 17 40.93 3.12 29.99
N TYR A 18 39.98 4.02 30.30
CA TYR A 18 40.12 5.46 30.08
C TYR A 18 40.57 6.19 31.36
N VAL A 19 40.27 5.59 32.51
CA VAL A 19 40.73 6.01 33.84
C VAL A 19 41.28 4.77 34.54
N ASN A 20 42.34 4.91 35.33
CA ASN A 20 43.11 3.79 35.92
C ASN A 20 43.91 2.96 34.91
N THR A 21 44.55 3.60 33.93
CA THR A 21 45.34 2.92 32.87
C THR A 21 46.56 2.14 33.38
N ASN A 22 47.01 2.39 34.61
CA ASN A 22 48.04 1.62 35.29
C ASN A 22 47.49 0.37 36.01
N ARG A 23 46.17 0.13 35.95
CA ARG A 23 45.49 -1.01 36.57
C ARG A 23 45.75 -1.12 38.07
N ALA A 24 45.77 0.01 38.76
CA ALA A 24 45.85 0.01 40.21
C ALA A 24 44.59 -0.65 40.81
N ASP A 25 44.78 -1.29 41.96
CA ASP A 25 43.72 -1.90 42.73
C ASP A 25 42.68 -0.85 43.17
N TYR A 26 41.40 -1.16 42.98
CA TYR A 26 40.29 -0.24 43.26
C TYR A 26 40.20 0.12 44.74
N TRP A 27 40.56 -0.79 45.64
CA TRP A 27 40.57 -0.50 47.07
C TRP A 27 41.61 0.57 47.42
N SER A 28 42.82 0.43 46.89
CA SER A 28 43.92 1.39 47.07
C SER A 28 43.57 2.77 46.51
N LEU A 29 42.94 2.83 45.33
CA LEU A 29 42.45 4.08 44.73
C LEU A 29 41.38 4.74 45.59
N ALA A 30 40.44 3.95 46.13
CA ALA A 30 39.41 4.45 47.03
C ALA A 30 40.02 5.03 48.32
N GLU A 31 40.92 4.30 48.97
CA GLU A 31 41.59 4.75 50.20
C GLU A 31 42.41 6.03 49.96
N GLN A 32 43.16 6.10 48.87
CA GLN A 32 43.90 7.30 48.49
C GLN A 32 42.95 8.49 48.34
N ARG A 33 41.88 8.33 47.55
CA ARG A 33 40.93 9.42 47.30
C ARG A 33 40.20 9.85 48.56
N ILE A 34 39.85 8.91 49.43
CA ILE A 34 39.23 9.17 50.73
C ILE A 34 40.20 9.96 51.63
N ALA A 35 41.45 9.53 51.73
CA ALA A 35 42.46 10.20 52.56
C ALA A 35 42.77 11.63 52.10
N GLU A 36 42.63 11.93 50.81
CA GLU A 36 42.85 13.27 50.26
C GLU A 36 41.84 14.31 50.76
N VAL A 37 40.57 13.94 51.00
CA VAL A 37 39.49 14.92 51.22
C VAL A 37 38.61 14.65 52.42
N VAL A 38 38.51 13.40 52.89
CA VAL A 38 37.63 13.04 54.00
C VAL A 38 38.39 13.21 55.32
N THR A 39 38.02 14.23 56.08
CA THR A 39 38.68 14.56 57.36
C THR A 39 38.10 13.82 58.56
N ARG A 40 36.89 13.25 58.43
CA ARG A 40 36.23 12.51 59.50
C ARG A 40 36.69 11.06 59.52
N LYS A 41 36.66 10.44 60.71
CA LYS A 41 36.91 8.99 60.84
C LYS A 41 35.95 8.21 59.95
N VAL A 42 36.52 7.46 59.01
CA VAL A 42 35.80 6.50 58.16
C VAL A 42 35.53 5.25 59.01
N ARG A 43 34.27 4.79 59.02
CA ARG A 43 33.91 3.54 59.69
C ARG A 43 34.20 2.37 58.76
N ASP A 44 34.41 1.21 59.36
CA ASP A 44 34.62 -0.07 58.67
C ASP A 44 33.43 -0.49 57.80
N ASP A 45 32.21 -0.12 58.19
CA ASP A 45 30.97 -0.42 57.48
C ASP A 45 30.63 0.55 56.33
N GLN A 46 31.41 1.62 56.13
CA GLN A 46 31.10 2.60 55.09
C GLN A 46 31.45 2.07 53.70
N VAL A 47 30.50 2.21 52.77
CA VAL A 47 30.72 1.93 51.35
C VAL A 47 31.78 2.88 50.80
N ARG A 48 32.90 2.31 50.34
CA ARG A 48 34.09 3.04 49.89
C ARG A 48 34.07 3.37 48.41
N ALA A 49 33.44 2.53 47.61
CA ALA A 49 33.36 2.68 46.18
C ALA A 49 32.00 2.14 45.70
N MET A 50 31.49 2.73 44.62
CA MET A 50 30.28 2.33 43.95
C MET A 50 30.60 1.98 42.51
N GLU A 51 30.21 0.77 42.13
CA GLU A 51 30.29 0.33 40.74
C GLU A 51 29.05 0.83 39.98
N VAL A 52 29.29 1.39 38.80
CA VAL A 52 28.26 1.90 37.91
C VAL A 52 28.44 1.22 36.56
N VAL A 53 27.37 0.60 36.08
CA VAL A 53 27.33 0.02 34.73
C VAL A 53 26.57 0.97 33.82
N LEU A 54 27.16 1.30 32.68
CA LEU A 54 26.55 2.14 31.65
C LEU A 54 26.49 1.35 30.34
N THR A 55 25.29 1.18 29.80
CA THR A 55 25.06 0.43 28.56
C THR A 55 23.72 0.84 27.93
N ALA A 56 23.42 0.28 26.76
CA ALA A 56 22.18 0.45 26.05
C ALA A 56 21.60 -0.92 25.66
N SER A 57 20.40 -0.92 25.09
CA SER A 57 19.81 -2.13 24.51
C SER A 57 20.72 -2.72 23.42
N PRO A 58 20.81 -4.05 23.28
CA PRO A 58 21.70 -4.70 22.30
C PRO A 58 21.53 -4.22 20.86
N ASP A 59 20.31 -3.83 20.47
CA ASP A 59 19.95 -3.37 19.12
C ASP A 59 20.36 -1.93 18.82
N TRP A 60 20.68 -1.13 19.85
CA TRP A 60 21.19 0.22 19.66
C TRP A 60 22.61 0.19 19.09
N PHE A 61 23.40 -0.82 19.45
CA PHE A 61 24.75 -1.00 18.94
C PHE A 61 24.71 -1.55 17.52
N LYS A 62 25.29 -0.79 16.58
CA LYS A 62 25.45 -1.26 15.18
C LYS A 62 26.33 -2.50 15.16
N ARG A 63 25.96 -3.49 14.35
CA ARG A 63 26.66 -4.77 14.26
C ARG A 63 27.21 -5.05 12.87
N GLY A 64 28.31 -5.77 12.81
CA GLY A 64 28.89 -6.30 11.57
C GLY A 64 28.15 -7.53 11.05
N GLN A 65 28.59 -8.06 9.91
CA GLN A 65 28.04 -9.29 9.32
C GLN A 65 28.28 -10.53 10.20
N ASP A 66 29.28 -10.47 11.07
CA ASP A 66 29.61 -11.47 12.09
C ASP A 66 28.71 -11.38 13.34
N GLY A 67 27.74 -10.46 13.37
CA GLY A 67 26.85 -10.23 14.51
C GLY A 67 27.50 -9.49 15.68
N GLN A 68 28.79 -9.10 15.55
CA GLN A 68 29.52 -8.42 16.60
C GLN A 68 29.23 -6.92 16.58
N ALA A 69 29.18 -6.30 17.77
CA ALA A 69 29.05 -4.86 17.86
C ALA A 69 30.28 -4.18 17.24
N GLN A 70 30.03 -3.08 16.52
CA GLN A 70 31.07 -2.19 16.04
C GLN A 70 31.89 -1.66 17.22
N ASP A 71 33.18 -1.43 16.98
CA ASP A 71 34.09 -0.92 17.98
C ASP A 71 33.66 0.47 18.46
N MET A 72 33.41 0.58 19.75
CA MET A 72 32.95 1.79 20.45
C MET A 72 34.10 2.63 21.02
N ARG A 73 35.36 2.18 20.87
CA ARG A 73 36.52 3.01 21.26
C ARG A 73 36.49 4.33 20.51
N ASP A 74 36.81 5.39 21.23
CA ASP A 74 36.83 6.78 20.73
C ASP A 74 35.47 7.30 20.22
N SER A 75 34.38 6.56 20.46
CA SER A 75 33.03 7.03 20.14
C SER A 75 32.61 8.18 21.05
N LYS A 76 31.79 9.08 20.51
CA LYS A 76 31.19 10.18 21.29
C LYS A 76 30.36 9.64 22.46
N TRP A 77 29.71 8.49 22.32
CA TRP A 77 28.97 7.85 23.40
C TRP A 77 29.87 7.53 24.60
N VAL A 78 31.05 6.96 24.38
CA VAL A 78 32.01 6.67 25.48
C VAL A 78 32.48 7.97 26.15
N ALA A 79 32.83 8.97 25.35
CA ALA A 79 33.27 10.27 25.86
C ALA A 79 32.19 10.96 26.70
N ASP A 80 30.94 10.96 26.24
CA ASP A 80 29.81 11.59 26.93
C ASP A 80 29.46 10.83 28.23
N ASN A 81 29.60 9.50 28.26
CA ASN A 81 29.41 8.71 29.48
C ASN A 81 30.47 9.05 30.54
N LEU A 82 31.74 9.16 30.15
CA LEU A 82 32.81 9.57 31.05
C LEU A 82 32.57 11.01 31.55
N HIS A 83 32.18 11.91 30.65
CA HIS A 83 31.86 13.30 30.99
C HIS A 83 30.72 13.37 32.01
N PHE A 84 29.62 12.66 31.77
CA PHE A 84 28.47 12.60 32.68
C PHE A 84 28.87 12.16 34.09
N LEU A 85 29.67 11.09 34.22
CA LEU A 85 30.12 10.64 35.55
C LEU A 85 31.02 11.67 36.24
N LYS A 86 31.95 12.30 35.52
CA LYS A 86 32.85 13.32 36.06
C LYS A 86 32.09 14.57 36.51
N GLU A 87 31.10 15.01 35.73
CA GLU A 87 30.23 16.13 36.10
C GLU A 87 29.37 15.78 37.32
N LYS A 88 28.77 14.58 37.32
CA LYS A 88 27.82 14.17 38.34
C LYS A 88 28.46 13.91 39.70
N PHE A 89 29.61 13.26 39.72
CA PHE A 89 30.25 12.78 40.95
C PHE A 89 31.57 13.50 41.27
N GLY A 90 32.08 14.32 40.35
CA GLY A 90 33.37 14.98 40.45
C GLY A 90 34.49 14.17 39.80
N GLU A 91 35.33 14.85 39.02
CA GLU A 91 36.36 14.20 38.20
C GLU A 91 37.31 13.30 38.99
N LYS A 92 37.79 13.75 40.15
CA LYS A 92 38.69 12.97 41.01
C LYS A 92 38.01 11.83 41.75
N ASN A 93 36.67 11.81 41.77
CA ASN A 93 35.90 10.76 42.44
C ASN A 93 35.59 9.60 41.49
N VAL A 94 35.73 9.77 40.18
CA VAL A 94 35.68 8.68 39.19
C VAL A 94 37.08 8.08 39.10
N VAL A 95 37.31 6.95 39.78
CA VAL A 95 38.65 6.37 39.91
C VAL A 95 38.94 5.26 38.90
N SER A 96 37.90 4.71 38.25
CA SER A 96 38.05 3.75 37.15
C SER A 96 36.94 3.97 36.13
N PHE A 97 37.25 3.76 34.86
CA PHE A 97 36.30 3.78 33.75
C PHE A 97 36.84 2.87 32.65
N THR A 98 36.18 1.73 32.46
CA THR A 98 36.60 0.67 31.55
C THR A 98 35.49 0.32 30.60
N LEU A 99 35.76 0.42 29.30
CA LEU A 99 34.89 -0.08 28.24
C LEU A 99 35.17 -1.57 28.01
N HIS A 100 34.12 -2.38 28.10
CA HIS A 100 34.11 -3.80 27.78
C HIS A 100 33.38 -4.05 26.46
N GLN A 101 34.01 -4.77 25.54
CA GLN A 101 33.50 -5.07 24.19
C GLN A 101 33.76 -6.53 23.77
N ASP A 102 34.24 -7.33 24.71
CA ASP A 102 34.45 -8.76 24.63
C ASP A 102 33.19 -9.57 24.95
N GLU A 103 32.12 -8.91 25.44
CA GLU A 103 30.81 -9.52 25.66
C GLU A 103 29.80 -9.18 24.55
N LYS A 104 28.61 -9.79 24.59
CA LYS A 104 27.55 -9.63 23.57
C LYS A 104 27.12 -8.17 23.34
N THR A 105 27.13 -7.35 24.40
CA THR A 105 26.71 -5.94 24.35
C THR A 105 27.79 -5.08 24.96
N PRO A 106 28.33 -4.09 24.22
CA PRO A 106 29.30 -3.16 24.79
C PRO A 106 28.74 -2.44 26.01
N HIS A 107 29.54 -2.34 27.06
CA HIS A 107 29.15 -1.69 28.30
C HIS A 107 30.37 -1.13 29.01
N VAL A 108 30.14 -0.13 29.85
CA VAL A 108 31.18 0.48 30.66
C VAL A 108 31.00 0.05 32.11
N HIS A 109 32.08 -0.38 32.73
CA HIS A 109 32.20 -0.46 34.18
C HIS A 109 32.97 0.76 34.68
N ALA A 110 32.37 1.52 35.58
CA ALA A 110 33.00 2.65 36.23
C ALA A 110 32.97 2.49 37.75
N VAL A 111 34.01 2.99 38.43
CA VAL A 111 34.12 2.97 39.89
C VAL A 111 34.15 4.40 40.40
N VAL A 112 33.18 4.73 41.24
CA VAL A 112 32.98 6.07 41.81
C VAL A 112 33.13 6.03 43.33
N ILE A 113 33.93 6.93 43.88
CA ILE A 113 34.07 7.11 45.32
C ILE A 113 32.97 8.06 45.81
N PRO A 114 32.05 7.63 46.71
CA PRO A 114 30.84 8.38 47.03
C PRO A 114 31.14 9.51 48.04
N ILE A 115 31.88 10.52 47.61
CA ILE A 115 32.20 11.72 48.39
C ILE A 115 31.21 12.82 48.05
N THR A 116 30.51 13.33 49.07
CA THR A 116 29.55 14.43 48.90
C THR A 116 30.26 15.77 48.72
N ASP A 117 29.53 16.78 48.26
CA ASP A 117 29.92 18.21 48.21
C ASP A 117 30.58 18.73 49.51
N LYS A 118 30.14 18.23 50.67
CA LYS A 118 30.69 18.53 52.00
C LYS A 118 31.89 17.66 52.40
N ASN A 119 32.57 17.03 51.44
CA ASN A 119 33.73 16.15 51.65
C ASN A 119 33.48 15.02 52.66
N ARG A 120 32.29 14.41 52.62
CA ARG A 120 31.94 13.24 53.43
C ARG A 120 31.81 12.01 52.56
N LEU A 121 32.38 10.89 53.00
CA LEU A 121 32.11 9.58 52.41
C LEU A 121 30.69 9.12 52.79
N SER A 122 29.76 9.12 51.83
CA SER A 122 28.37 8.70 52.05
C SER A 122 27.70 8.24 50.76
N ALA A 123 27.71 6.93 50.54
CA ALA A 123 26.91 6.31 49.47
C ALA A 123 25.41 6.56 49.68
N ASP A 124 24.90 6.46 50.90
CA ASP A 124 23.49 6.71 51.23
C ASP A 124 23.00 8.11 50.80
N THR A 125 23.85 9.14 50.93
CA THR A 125 23.47 10.50 50.49
C THR A 125 23.38 10.59 48.96
N LEU A 126 24.28 9.93 48.23
CA LEU A 126 24.39 10.04 46.78
C LEU A 126 23.55 9.00 46.01
N PHE A 127 23.27 7.85 46.61
CA PHE A 127 22.63 6.67 46.01
C PHE A 127 21.43 6.17 46.85
N ASN A 128 20.58 7.08 47.31
CA ASN A 128 19.28 6.75 47.91
C ASN A 128 18.17 6.67 46.84
N PRO A 129 16.97 6.15 47.16
CA PRO A 129 15.90 6.00 46.18
C PRO A 129 15.56 7.29 45.40
N LYS A 130 15.55 8.45 46.09
CA LYS A 130 15.25 9.73 45.44
C LYS A 130 16.36 10.14 44.47
N THR A 131 17.62 10.00 44.84
CA THR A 131 18.74 10.38 43.97
C THR A 131 18.92 9.39 42.82
N LEU A 132 18.64 8.10 43.00
CA LEU A 132 18.69 7.10 41.93
C LEU A 132 17.62 7.33 40.86
N VAL A 133 16.38 7.66 41.24
CA VAL A 133 15.32 8.04 40.27
C VAL A 133 15.73 9.30 39.50
N LYS A 134 16.31 10.28 40.19
CA LYS A 134 16.86 11.49 39.55
C LYS A 134 18.00 11.15 38.58
N LEU A 135 18.91 10.25 38.99
CA LEU A 135 20.06 9.83 38.19
C LEU A 135 19.62 9.16 36.88
N GLN A 136 18.60 8.30 36.90
CA GLN A 136 18.04 7.70 35.68
C GLN A 136 17.51 8.76 34.71
N THR A 137 16.89 9.81 35.25
CA THR A 137 16.31 10.91 34.46
C THR A 137 17.40 11.81 33.87
N GLU A 138 18.39 12.19 34.68
CA GLU A 138 19.53 13.00 34.24
C GLU A 138 20.39 12.25 33.23
N TYR A 139 20.60 10.94 33.43
CA TYR A 139 21.37 10.11 32.50
C TYR A 139 20.67 9.99 31.14
N ALA A 140 19.35 9.78 31.12
CA ALA A 140 18.57 9.77 29.89
C ALA A 140 18.67 11.12 29.14
N ALA A 141 18.62 12.24 29.86
CA ALA A 141 18.80 13.56 29.25
C ALA A 141 20.21 13.74 28.66
N ALA A 142 21.25 13.29 29.37
CA ALA A 142 22.63 13.35 28.87
C ALA A 142 22.85 12.47 27.63
N MET A 143 22.13 11.35 27.53
CA MET A 143 22.26 10.41 26.42
C MET A 143 21.26 10.64 25.27
N ALA A 144 20.43 11.68 25.34
CA ALA A 144 19.38 11.95 24.36
C ALA A 144 19.93 12.20 22.94
N GLU A 145 21.11 12.81 22.82
CA GLU A 145 21.79 13.02 21.51
C GLU A 145 22.12 11.70 20.80
N HIS A 146 22.25 10.61 21.56
CA HIS A 146 22.50 9.26 21.06
C HIS A 146 21.22 8.51 20.69
N GLY A 147 20.05 9.14 20.82
CA GLY A 147 18.74 8.50 20.60
C GLY A 147 18.36 7.50 21.70
N LEU A 148 19.00 7.59 22.87
CA LEU A 148 18.67 6.77 24.03
C LEU A 148 17.59 7.44 24.88
N GLU A 149 16.64 6.64 25.36
CA GLU A 149 15.50 7.12 26.15
C GLU A 149 15.56 6.56 27.57
N ARG A 150 14.85 7.24 28.49
CA ARG A 150 14.73 6.81 29.88
C ARG A 150 14.00 5.48 29.98
N GLY A 151 14.47 4.59 30.85
CA GLY A 151 13.68 3.42 31.26
C GLY A 151 12.34 3.82 31.89
N ILE A 152 11.39 2.86 31.93
CA ILE A 152 10.03 3.09 32.44
C ILE A 152 10.08 3.56 33.91
N GLU A 153 9.50 4.72 34.19
CA GLU A 153 9.36 5.23 35.57
C GLU A 153 8.44 4.36 36.41
N GLY A 154 8.86 4.04 37.63
CA GLY A 154 8.09 3.17 38.52
C GLY A 154 8.10 1.70 38.11
N SER A 155 9.05 1.28 37.25
CA SER A 155 9.24 -0.12 36.89
C SER A 155 9.35 -1.01 38.13
N ARG A 156 8.57 -2.09 38.15
CA ARG A 156 8.57 -3.11 39.22
C ARG A 156 9.54 -4.26 38.95
N ARG A 157 10.36 -4.15 37.90
CA ARG A 157 11.33 -5.18 37.53
C ARG A 157 12.40 -5.29 38.62
N GLN A 158 12.63 -6.52 39.09
CA GLN A 158 13.74 -6.81 39.98
C GLN A 158 15.02 -7.04 39.15
N HIS A 159 16.15 -6.52 39.63
CA HIS A 159 17.45 -6.83 39.05
C HIS A 159 17.70 -8.33 39.17
N GLN A 160 18.12 -8.94 38.07
CA GLN A 160 18.50 -10.35 38.02
C GLN A 160 20.01 -10.44 37.80
N ASP A 161 20.64 -11.39 38.48
CA ASP A 161 22.04 -11.69 38.27
C ASP A 161 22.25 -12.26 36.85
N MET A 162 23.32 -11.84 36.18
CA MET A 162 23.66 -12.27 34.81
C MET A 162 23.70 -13.79 34.65
N LYS A 163 24.12 -14.54 35.68
CA LYS A 163 24.13 -16.01 35.66
C LYS A 163 22.72 -16.61 35.55
N GLN A 164 21.72 -15.95 36.13
CA GLN A 164 20.32 -16.38 36.05
C GLN A 164 19.74 -16.03 34.67
N VAL A 165 20.08 -14.86 34.13
CA VAL A 165 19.61 -14.40 32.81
C VAL A 165 20.02 -15.38 31.70
N TYR A 166 21.28 -15.82 31.63
CA TYR A 166 21.71 -16.78 30.59
C TYR A 166 21.03 -18.15 30.73
N GLY A 167 20.86 -18.65 31.96
CA GLY A 167 20.16 -19.92 32.21
C GLY A 167 18.67 -19.89 31.85
N HIS A 168 18.04 -18.71 31.85
CA HIS A 168 16.66 -18.50 31.40
C HIS A 168 16.58 -18.28 29.87
N GLN A 169 17.52 -17.55 29.27
CA GLN A 169 17.54 -17.28 27.82
C GLN A 169 17.62 -18.55 26.98
N ASP A 170 18.47 -19.51 27.33
CA ASP A 170 18.62 -20.76 26.56
C ASP A 170 17.38 -21.65 26.64
N LYS A 171 16.70 -21.66 27.80
CA LYS A 171 15.45 -22.42 28.00
C LYS A 171 14.28 -21.78 27.25
N THR A 172 14.16 -20.45 27.34
CA THR A 172 13.10 -19.72 26.66
C THR A 172 13.26 -19.73 25.14
N ALA A 173 14.49 -19.68 24.61
CA ALA A 173 14.72 -19.81 23.16
C ALA A 173 14.30 -21.20 22.63
N ALA A 174 14.60 -22.28 23.37
CA ALA A 174 14.20 -23.63 23.00
C ALA A 174 12.68 -23.84 23.07
N GLU A 175 12.00 -23.23 24.05
CA GLU A 175 10.54 -23.28 24.20
C GLU A 175 9.79 -22.42 23.17
N LEU A 176 10.38 -21.30 22.73
CA LEU A 176 9.78 -20.40 21.74
C LEU A 176 10.00 -20.85 20.29
N ALA A 177 11.06 -21.61 19.98
CA ALA A 177 11.37 -22.12 18.64
C ALA A 177 10.18 -22.78 17.88
N PRO A 178 9.32 -23.61 18.50
CA PRO A 178 8.17 -24.19 17.79
C PRO A 178 7.05 -23.18 17.48
N LEU A 179 7.00 -22.03 18.17
CA LEU A 179 5.96 -21.00 17.97
C LEU A 179 6.29 -20.03 16.82
N VAL A 180 7.52 -20.03 16.31
CA VAL A 180 7.99 -19.15 15.21
C VAL A 180 8.02 -19.88 13.86
N GLN A 181 7.46 -21.09 13.77
CA GLN A 181 7.46 -21.80 12.50
C GLN A 181 6.55 -21.11 11.46
N PRO A 182 6.99 -21.01 10.19
CA PRO A 182 6.21 -20.37 9.14
C PRO A 182 4.94 -21.17 8.88
N VAL A 183 3.81 -20.46 8.76
CA VAL A 183 2.52 -21.06 8.43
C VAL A 183 2.54 -21.47 6.97
N ALA A 184 2.37 -22.77 6.70
CA ALA A 184 2.18 -23.30 5.36
C ALA A 184 0.72 -23.19 4.94
N VAL A 185 0.47 -22.74 3.69
CA VAL A 185 -0.87 -22.67 3.11
C VAL A 185 -0.95 -23.64 1.93
N GLN A 186 -2.08 -24.34 1.83
CA GLN A 186 -2.42 -25.08 0.61
C GLN A 186 -3.05 -24.12 -0.39
N ALA A 187 -2.71 -24.31 -1.68
CA ALA A 187 -3.28 -23.52 -2.76
C ALA A 187 -4.78 -23.78 -2.89
N PHE A 188 -5.55 -22.69 -2.94
CA PHE A 188 -6.99 -22.72 -3.19
C PHE A 188 -7.23 -23.12 -4.64
N LYS A 189 -8.18 -24.05 -4.84
CA LYS A 189 -8.61 -24.52 -6.15
C LYS A 189 -10.12 -24.39 -6.26
N ILE A 190 -10.57 -23.88 -7.39
CA ILE A 190 -11.98 -23.82 -7.76
C ILE A 190 -12.28 -25.10 -8.57
N GLU A 191 -13.31 -25.85 -8.19
CA GLU A 191 -13.68 -27.07 -8.92
C GLU A 191 -14.02 -26.77 -10.40
N THR A 192 -13.50 -27.61 -11.30
CA THR A 192 -13.78 -27.56 -12.73
C THR A 192 -15.24 -27.89 -13.01
N MET A 193 -16.00 -26.90 -13.47
CA MET A 193 -17.37 -27.08 -13.97
C MET A 193 -17.38 -27.03 -15.51
N PRO A 194 -18.14 -27.91 -16.20
CA PRO A 194 -18.18 -27.91 -17.66
C PRO A 194 -19.10 -26.80 -18.22
N GLY A 195 -18.57 -25.90 -19.05
CA GLY A 195 -19.33 -25.24 -20.15
C GLY A 195 -19.55 -23.71 -20.16
N LEU A 196 -19.58 -23.22 -21.41
CA LEU A 196 -19.94 -21.90 -22.01
C LEU A 196 -19.22 -20.63 -21.51
N PHE A 197 -18.54 -19.97 -22.47
CA PHE A 197 -17.66 -18.77 -22.35
C PHE A 197 -16.31 -19.05 -21.68
N ASP A 198 -15.33 -18.12 -21.81
CA ASP A 198 -13.92 -18.14 -21.34
C ASP A 198 -13.78 -18.27 -19.80
N ARG A 199 -14.53 -19.18 -19.20
CA ARG A 199 -14.62 -19.46 -17.76
C ARG A 199 -13.38 -20.17 -17.24
N ASP A 200 -12.63 -20.86 -18.09
CA ASP A 200 -11.35 -21.45 -17.72
C ASP A 200 -10.29 -20.37 -17.47
N GLU A 201 -10.18 -19.38 -18.37
CA GLU A 201 -9.30 -18.22 -18.17
C GLU A 201 -9.74 -17.38 -16.97
N TRP A 202 -11.05 -17.10 -16.85
CA TRP A 202 -11.57 -16.42 -15.68
C TRP A 202 -11.24 -17.19 -14.38
N ARG A 203 -11.49 -18.51 -14.33
CA ARG A 203 -11.17 -19.35 -13.16
C ARG A 203 -9.69 -19.27 -12.82
N HIS A 204 -8.81 -19.48 -13.80
CA HIS A 204 -7.36 -19.43 -13.57
C HIS A 204 -6.91 -18.05 -13.11
N SER A 205 -7.49 -16.97 -13.66
CA SER A 205 -7.20 -15.61 -13.22
C SER A 205 -7.64 -15.37 -11.77
N GLN A 206 -8.80 -15.91 -11.36
CA GLN A 206 -9.32 -15.78 -10.00
C GLN A 206 -8.55 -16.65 -9.01
N GLU A 207 -8.23 -17.91 -9.35
CA GLU A 207 -7.36 -18.78 -8.56
C GLU A 207 -5.99 -18.14 -8.35
N ALA A 208 -5.39 -17.57 -9.40
CA ALA A 208 -4.11 -16.89 -9.31
C ALA A 208 -4.21 -15.64 -8.42
N ALA A 209 -5.25 -14.82 -8.56
CA ALA A 209 -5.46 -13.63 -7.73
C ALA A 209 -5.67 -13.98 -6.26
N ILE A 210 -6.51 -14.98 -5.97
CA ILE A 210 -6.78 -15.45 -4.60
C ILE A 210 -5.51 -16.06 -3.98
N ASN A 211 -4.81 -16.93 -4.70
CA ASN A 211 -3.58 -17.55 -4.19
C ASN A 211 -2.44 -16.54 -4.01
N ALA A 212 -2.33 -15.52 -4.88
CA ALA A 212 -1.36 -14.45 -4.74
C ALA A 212 -1.63 -13.60 -3.49
N GLU A 213 -2.89 -13.29 -3.21
CA GLU A 213 -3.27 -12.52 -2.01
C GLU A 213 -3.07 -13.34 -0.73
N ILE A 214 -3.43 -14.64 -0.74
CA ILE A 214 -3.12 -15.57 0.35
C ILE A 214 -1.61 -15.61 0.61
N ALA A 215 -0.80 -15.76 -0.45
CA ALA A 215 0.66 -15.80 -0.34
C ALA A 215 1.24 -14.48 0.21
N ARG A 216 0.73 -13.33 -0.24
CA ARG A 216 1.13 -12.01 0.26
C ARG A 216 0.86 -11.88 1.76
N GLN A 217 -0.38 -12.18 2.18
CA GLN A 217 -0.78 -12.05 3.58
C GLN A 217 -0.04 -13.02 4.50
N VAL A 218 0.20 -14.25 4.04
CA VAL A 218 0.97 -15.24 4.80
C VAL A 218 2.44 -14.87 4.85
N GLY A 219 3.01 -14.33 3.77
CA GLY A 219 4.36 -13.78 3.77
C GLY A 219 4.52 -12.64 4.79
N GLU A 220 3.57 -11.70 4.84
CA GLU A 220 3.56 -10.62 5.83
C GLU A 220 3.40 -11.15 7.25
N ALA A 221 2.53 -12.15 7.47
CA ALA A 221 2.36 -12.77 8.77
C ALA A 221 3.64 -13.52 9.22
N ASN A 222 4.29 -14.26 8.32
CA ASN A 222 5.53 -14.96 8.60
C ASN A 222 6.68 -13.99 8.88
N GLN A 223 6.78 -12.86 8.16
CA GLN A 223 7.75 -11.80 8.49
C GLN A 223 7.49 -11.17 9.85
N ARG A 224 6.21 -10.98 10.24
CA ARG A 224 5.86 -10.49 11.59
C ARG A 224 6.21 -11.51 12.67
N LEU A 225 5.96 -12.80 12.42
CA LEU A 225 6.35 -13.90 13.29
C LEU A 225 7.87 -13.97 13.45
N GLU A 226 8.63 -13.88 12.36
CA GLU A 226 10.09 -13.89 12.37
C GLU A 226 10.66 -12.70 13.16
N ARG A 227 10.15 -11.48 12.91
CA ARG A 227 10.52 -10.30 13.70
C ARG A 227 10.17 -10.47 15.17
N ALA A 228 8.97 -10.96 15.48
CA ALA A 228 8.53 -11.21 16.85
C ALA A 228 9.37 -12.30 17.55
N GLY A 229 9.76 -13.36 16.83
CA GLY A 229 10.63 -14.41 17.32
C GLY A 229 12.05 -13.90 17.59
N ASN A 230 12.62 -13.13 16.66
CA ASN A 230 13.94 -12.52 16.82
C ASN A 230 13.96 -11.54 18.01
N VAL A 231 12.89 -10.76 18.18
CA VAL A 231 12.68 -9.87 19.34
C VAL A 231 12.49 -10.69 20.62
N ALA A 232 11.68 -11.74 20.62
CA ALA A 232 11.43 -12.57 21.82
C ALA A 232 12.69 -13.33 22.27
N VAL A 233 13.51 -13.82 21.34
CA VAL A 233 14.82 -14.44 21.62
C VAL A 233 15.84 -13.39 22.07
N ALA A 234 15.86 -12.19 21.47
CA ALA A 234 16.71 -11.08 21.91
C ALA A 234 16.32 -10.52 23.29
N HIS A 235 15.04 -10.66 23.68
CA HIS A 235 14.45 -10.10 24.88
C HIS A 235 13.90 -11.15 25.85
N ALA A 236 14.39 -12.40 25.83
CA ALA A 236 13.93 -13.50 26.69
C ALA A 236 14.02 -13.24 28.23
N GLY A 237 14.41 -12.05 28.68
CA GLY A 237 14.23 -11.54 30.05
C GLY A 237 13.00 -10.61 30.25
N SER A 238 12.10 -10.45 29.27
CA SER A 238 11.04 -9.42 29.23
C SER A 238 9.67 -10.00 28.84
N SER A 239 9.09 -10.83 29.72
CA SER A 239 7.82 -11.56 29.51
C SER A 239 6.60 -10.69 29.15
N GLU A 240 6.61 -9.40 29.44
CA GLU A 240 5.43 -8.51 29.31
C GLU A 240 5.23 -7.98 27.88
N GLN A 241 6.31 -7.84 27.12
CA GLN A 241 6.22 -7.46 25.70
C GLN A 241 5.79 -8.65 24.84
N ALA A 242 6.22 -9.87 25.18
CA ALA A 242 5.75 -11.10 24.52
C ALA A 242 4.23 -11.29 24.67
N GLU A 243 3.66 -10.95 25.82
CA GLU A 243 2.21 -11.05 26.07
C GLU A 243 1.40 -9.93 25.38
N THR A 244 1.99 -8.74 25.24
CA THR A 244 1.40 -7.62 24.47
C THR A 244 1.42 -7.94 22.97
N LEU A 245 2.52 -8.53 22.48
CA LEU A 245 2.65 -9.00 21.10
C LEU A 245 1.75 -10.21 20.82
N ALA A 246 1.59 -11.16 21.75
CA ALA A 246 0.64 -12.26 21.63
C ALA A 246 -0.81 -11.75 21.52
N ARG A 247 -1.17 -10.70 22.29
CA ARG A 247 -2.47 -10.02 22.15
C ARG A 247 -2.62 -9.33 20.78
N GLN A 248 -1.58 -8.69 20.26
CA GLN A 248 -1.59 -8.11 18.92
C GLN A 248 -1.68 -9.19 17.82
N LEU A 249 -1.06 -10.36 18.03
CA LEU A 249 -1.17 -11.52 17.16
C LEU A 249 -2.59 -12.09 17.14
N ALA A 250 -3.24 -12.22 18.29
CA ALA A 250 -4.64 -12.64 18.39
C ALA A 250 -5.60 -11.67 17.66
N ILE A 251 -5.33 -10.36 17.72
CA ILE A 251 -6.07 -9.35 16.92
C ILE A 251 -5.82 -9.58 15.42
N SER A 252 -4.60 -9.90 15.01
CA SER A 252 -4.27 -10.23 13.62
C SER A 252 -4.90 -11.54 13.15
N GLU A 253 -5.04 -12.55 14.02
CA GLU A 253 -5.76 -13.79 13.73
C GLU A 253 -7.27 -13.56 13.60
N GLY A 254 -7.84 -12.69 14.43
CA GLY A 254 -9.22 -12.23 14.29
C GLY A 254 -9.47 -11.52 12.97
N LEU A 255 -8.53 -10.68 12.51
CA LEU A 255 -8.58 -10.07 11.18
C LEU A 255 -8.48 -11.12 10.05
N LYS A 256 -7.63 -12.15 10.19
CA LYS A 256 -7.58 -13.27 9.23
C LYS A 256 -8.93 -14.00 9.15
N GLN A 257 -9.56 -14.30 10.28
CA GLN A 257 -10.88 -14.95 10.30
C GLN A 257 -11.96 -14.11 9.63
N GLY A 258 -11.97 -12.79 9.86
CA GLY A 258 -12.88 -11.87 9.19
C GLY A 258 -12.71 -11.87 7.66
N HIS A 259 -11.47 -11.80 7.18
CA HIS A 259 -11.19 -11.85 5.74
C HIS A 259 -11.48 -13.22 5.10
N TYR A 260 -11.32 -14.33 5.84
CA TYR A 260 -11.75 -15.66 5.40
C TYR A 260 -13.28 -15.75 5.25
N ALA A 261 -14.04 -15.13 6.16
CA ALA A 261 -15.50 -15.06 6.04
C ALA A 261 -15.94 -14.26 4.80
N ASP A 262 -15.23 -13.17 4.47
CA ASP A 262 -15.49 -12.39 3.25
C ASP A 262 -15.16 -13.18 1.96
N LEU A 263 -14.10 -13.99 1.99
CA LEU A 263 -13.73 -14.90 0.90
C LEU A 263 -14.76 -16.03 0.73
N GLU A 264 -15.22 -16.61 1.82
CA GLU A 264 -16.27 -17.64 1.83
C GLU A 264 -17.60 -17.07 1.30
N ALA A 265 -17.98 -15.87 1.73
CA ALA A 265 -19.15 -15.15 1.23
C ALA A 265 -19.04 -14.85 -0.28
N SER A 266 -17.84 -14.49 -0.75
CA SER A 266 -17.58 -14.26 -2.18
C SER A 266 -17.64 -15.56 -2.99
N THR A 267 -17.15 -16.66 -2.43
CA THR A 267 -17.23 -18.01 -3.03
C THR A 267 -18.69 -18.46 -3.14
N GLY A 268 -19.50 -18.25 -2.10
CA GLY A 268 -20.94 -18.54 -2.13
C GLY A 268 -21.70 -17.73 -3.18
N LYS A 269 -21.31 -16.46 -3.43
CA LYS A 269 -21.87 -15.65 -4.52
C LYS A 269 -21.55 -16.23 -5.90
N VAL A 270 -20.31 -16.68 -6.12
CA VAL A 270 -19.90 -17.33 -7.38
C VAL A 270 -20.71 -18.61 -7.61
N GLN A 271 -20.82 -19.45 -6.58
CA GLN A 271 -21.61 -20.69 -6.66
C GLN A 271 -23.08 -20.42 -7.01
N THR A 272 -23.70 -19.44 -6.35
CA THR A 272 -25.08 -19.02 -6.64
C THR A 272 -25.24 -18.54 -8.09
N MET A 273 -24.25 -17.82 -8.62
CA MET A 273 -24.26 -17.32 -10.00
C MET A 273 -24.10 -18.46 -11.03
N THR A 274 -23.31 -19.48 -10.69
CA THR A 274 -23.18 -20.70 -11.49
C THR A 274 -24.49 -21.48 -11.53
N GLU A 275 -25.11 -21.75 -10.38
CA GLU A 275 -26.40 -22.46 -10.31
C GLU A 275 -27.49 -21.75 -11.13
N ARG A 276 -27.51 -20.41 -11.10
CA ARG A 276 -28.44 -19.61 -11.92
C ARG A 276 -28.17 -19.77 -13.41
N SER A 277 -26.90 -19.83 -13.80
CA SER A 277 -26.49 -20.01 -15.20
C SER A 277 -26.86 -21.40 -15.72
N GLU A 278 -26.61 -22.43 -14.91
CA GLU A 278 -26.98 -23.82 -15.22
C GLU A 278 -28.50 -23.97 -15.33
N ARG A 279 -29.25 -23.38 -14.39
CA ARG A 279 -30.72 -23.34 -14.48
C ARG A 279 -31.19 -22.68 -15.77
N LEU A 280 -30.58 -21.56 -16.16
CA LEU A 280 -30.91 -20.87 -17.41
C LEU A 280 -30.64 -21.76 -18.64
N ALA A 281 -29.49 -22.46 -18.67
CA ALA A 281 -29.14 -23.36 -19.75
C ALA A 281 -30.14 -24.53 -19.87
N VAL A 282 -30.58 -25.07 -18.72
CA VAL A 282 -31.62 -26.11 -18.66
C VAL A 282 -32.97 -25.57 -19.15
N GLU A 283 -33.41 -24.40 -18.68
CA GLU A 283 -34.66 -23.77 -19.14
C GLU A 283 -34.61 -23.50 -20.66
N LEU A 284 -33.48 -23.03 -21.19
CA LEU A 284 -33.29 -22.83 -22.62
C LEU A 284 -33.43 -24.15 -23.40
N ALA A 285 -32.80 -25.23 -22.93
CA ALA A 285 -32.92 -26.54 -23.56
C ALA A 285 -34.35 -27.11 -23.50
N GLN A 286 -35.13 -26.70 -22.49
CA GLN A 286 -36.53 -27.11 -22.32
C GLN A 286 -37.53 -26.21 -23.07
N GLY A 287 -37.05 -25.21 -23.81
CA GLY A 287 -37.89 -24.31 -24.61
C GLY A 287 -38.46 -23.12 -23.84
N GLY A 288 -37.93 -22.81 -22.65
CA GLY A 288 -38.31 -21.65 -21.86
C GLY A 288 -38.38 -21.91 -20.35
N GLY A 289 -38.66 -20.87 -19.59
CA GLY A 289 -38.81 -20.92 -18.13
C GLY A 289 -38.86 -19.52 -17.51
N PRO A 290 -39.15 -19.41 -16.21
CA PRO A 290 -39.33 -18.12 -15.55
C PRO A 290 -38.09 -17.20 -15.61
N ALA A 291 -36.88 -17.76 -15.57
CA ALA A 291 -35.67 -16.96 -15.68
C ALA A 291 -35.44 -16.49 -17.12
N MET A 292 -35.75 -17.34 -18.10
CA MET A 292 -35.77 -16.94 -19.51
C MET A 292 -36.83 -15.88 -19.82
N GLU A 293 -38.03 -15.95 -19.23
CA GLU A 293 -39.07 -14.92 -19.36
C GLU A 293 -38.63 -13.57 -18.80
N ALA A 294 -38.00 -13.59 -17.62
CA ALA A 294 -37.45 -12.39 -16.99
C ALA A 294 -36.34 -11.75 -17.85
N LEU A 295 -35.40 -12.54 -18.38
CA LEU A 295 -34.37 -12.06 -19.29
C LEU A 295 -34.95 -11.54 -20.61
N THR A 296 -35.96 -12.21 -21.16
CA THR A 296 -36.66 -11.75 -22.36
C THR A 296 -37.31 -10.39 -22.13
N THR A 297 -37.99 -10.21 -21.00
CA THR A 297 -38.63 -8.94 -20.62
C THR A 297 -37.59 -7.84 -20.44
N TYR A 298 -36.49 -8.13 -19.76
CA TYR A 298 -35.40 -7.17 -19.57
C TYR A 298 -34.74 -6.78 -20.89
N GLY A 299 -34.48 -7.74 -21.78
CA GLY A 299 -33.96 -7.49 -23.12
C GLY A 299 -34.88 -6.62 -23.97
N GLN A 300 -36.21 -6.82 -23.87
CA GLN A 300 -37.20 -5.96 -24.53
C GLN A 300 -37.15 -4.51 -24.02
N GLN A 301 -37.00 -4.32 -22.70
CA GLN A 301 -36.86 -2.98 -22.12
C GLN A 301 -35.58 -2.29 -22.57
N LEU A 302 -34.45 -3.00 -22.60
CA LEU A 302 -33.18 -2.47 -23.11
C LEU A 302 -33.27 -2.09 -24.58
N ARG A 303 -33.89 -2.94 -25.41
CA ARG A 303 -34.13 -2.65 -26.83
C ARG A 303 -35.00 -1.40 -27.00
N GLU A 304 -36.08 -1.28 -26.23
CA GLU A 304 -36.96 -0.10 -26.32
C GLU A 304 -36.24 1.19 -25.91
N LYS A 305 -35.40 1.14 -24.88
CA LYS A 305 -34.55 2.27 -24.49
C LYS A 305 -33.60 2.66 -25.64
N ALA A 306 -32.89 1.69 -26.21
CA ALA A 306 -31.99 1.92 -27.35
C ALA A 306 -32.75 2.47 -28.58
N ARG A 307 -34.00 2.04 -28.80
CA ARG A 307 -34.86 2.60 -29.85
C ARG A 307 -35.12 4.09 -29.64
N GLN A 308 -35.45 4.49 -28.42
CA GLN A 308 -35.72 5.90 -28.07
C GLN A 308 -34.47 6.77 -28.23
N GLU A 309 -33.31 6.26 -27.81
CA GLU A 309 -32.02 6.93 -28.01
C GLU A 309 -31.73 7.11 -29.51
N LEU A 310 -31.88 6.05 -30.31
CA LEU A 310 -31.72 6.12 -31.77
C LEU A 310 -32.71 7.11 -32.42
N VAL A 311 -33.97 7.17 -31.97
CA VAL A 311 -34.94 8.15 -32.46
C VAL A 311 -34.44 9.58 -32.23
N GLY A 312 -33.94 9.89 -31.03
CA GLY A 312 -33.37 11.20 -30.73
C GLY A 312 -32.10 11.50 -31.55
N VAL A 313 -31.25 10.51 -31.79
CA VAL A 313 -30.10 10.63 -32.69
C VAL A 313 -30.55 10.98 -34.11
N LEU A 314 -31.57 10.28 -34.62
CA LEU A 314 -32.12 10.53 -35.96
C LEU A 314 -32.74 11.92 -36.08
N GLU A 315 -33.42 12.42 -35.06
CA GLU A 315 -33.92 13.81 -35.03
C GLU A 315 -32.78 14.82 -35.22
N GLY A 316 -31.66 14.62 -34.53
CA GLY A 316 -30.46 15.45 -34.69
C GLY A 316 -29.80 15.30 -36.07
N VAL A 317 -29.65 14.08 -36.57
CA VAL A 317 -29.07 13.82 -37.89
C VAL A 317 -29.91 14.47 -38.99
N LEU A 318 -31.24 14.38 -38.91
CA LEU A 318 -32.18 14.96 -39.88
C LEU A 318 -32.16 16.50 -39.91
N LEU A 319 -31.56 17.19 -38.95
CA LEU A 319 -31.36 18.65 -38.99
C LEU A 319 -30.14 19.04 -39.85
N ASN A 320 -29.16 18.14 -39.99
CA ASN A 320 -27.95 18.41 -40.73
C ASN A 320 -28.14 18.30 -42.25
N PRO A 321 -27.20 18.81 -43.07
CA PRO A 321 -27.18 18.57 -44.51
C PRO A 321 -27.00 17.09 -44.83
N ILE A 322 -27.91 16.53 -45.63
CA ILE A 322 -27.90 15.13 -46.08
C ILE A 322 -27.89 15.12 -47.62
N PRO A 323 -26.72 15.01 -48.26
CA PRO A 323 -26.62 15.13 -49.72
C PRO A 323 -27.08 13.86 -50.46
N SER A 324 -26.92 12.69 -49.84
CA SER A 324 -27.33 11.39 -50.42
C SER A 324 -27.65 10.34 -49.36
N VAL A 325 -28.19 9.20 -49.81
CA VAL A 325 -28.45 8.03 -48.95
C VAL A 325 -27.14 7.43 -48.44
N GLU A 326 -26.09 7.42 -49.25
CA GLU A 326 -24.77 6.92 -48.88
C GLU A 326 -24.14 7.79 -47.79
N ALA A 327 -24.23 9.12 -47.91
CA ALA A 327 -23.73 10.05 -46.90
C ALA A 327 -24.48 9.89 -45.56
N PHE A 328 -25.80 9.70 -45.61
CA PHE A 328 -26.60 9.42 -44.42
C PHE A 328 -26.19 8.11 -43.73
N ARG A 329 -25.98 7.04 -44.50
CA ARG A 329 -25.48 5.77 -43.95
C ARG A 329 -24.11 5.91 -43.32
N ALA A 330 -23.20 6.65 -43.96
CA ALA A 330 -21.87 6.91 -43.41
C ALA A 330 -21.96 7.68 -42.09
N GLN A 331 -22.83 8.69 -42.00
CA GLN A 331 -23.04 9.44 -40.76
C GLN A 331 -23.62 8.57 -39.64
N LEU A 332 -24.56 7.67 -39.94
CA LEU A 332 -25.08 6.70 -38.96
C LEU A 332 -24.00 5.72 -38.51
N GLN A 333 -23.13 5.28 -39.41
CA GLN A 333 -22.03 4.37 -39.09
C GLN A 333 -20.99 5.03 -38.18
N GLU A 334 -20.65 6.31 -38.40
CA GLU A 334 -19.72 7.05 -37.53
C GLU A 334 -20.21 7.18 -36.09
N ILE A 335 -21.53 7.16 -35.88
CA ILE A 335 -22.16 7.25 -34.56
C ILE A 335 -22.63 5.90 -34.02
N GLY A 336 -22.15 4.78 -34.61
CA GLY A 336 -22.32 3.42 -34.07
C GLY A 336 -23.57 2.67 -34.54
N TYR A 337 -24.21 3.10 -35.64
CA TYR A 337 -25.36 2.41 -36.22
C TYR A 337 -25.09 1.94 -37.64
N THR A 338 -25.30 0.66 -37.90
CA THR A 338 -25.16 0.07 -39.25
C THR A 338 -26.50 -0.30 -39.85
N THR A 339 -26.57 -0.32 -41.18
CA THR A 339 -27.75 -0.81 -41.90
C THR A 339 -27.62 -2.31 -42.17
N GLY A 340 -28.62 -3.09 -41.79
CA GLY A 340 -28.70 -4.53 -42.06
C GLY A 340 -30.00 -4.94 -42.74
N LYS A 341 -30.20 -6.25 -42.87
CA LYS A 341 -31.48 -6.86 -43.27
C LYS A 341 -31.91 -7.86 -42.21
N ASP A 342 -33.20 -7.92 -41.91
CA ASP A 342 -33.77 -8.98 -41.06
C ASP A 342 -33.86 -10.32 -41.82
N ALA A 343 -34.37 -11.36 -41.14
CA ALA A 343 -34.59 -12.68 -41.73
C ALA A 343 -35.59 -12.69 -42.91
N GLN A 344 -36.39 -11.62 -43.07
CA GLN A 344 -37.36 -11.44 -44.15
C GLN A 344 -36.83 -10.53 -45.28
N GLY A 345 -35.58 -10.07 -45.19
CA GLY A 345 -34.95 -9.17 -46.17
C GLY A 345 -35.32 -7.70 -46.03
N LYS A 346 -36.07 -7.30 -45.00
CA LYS A 346 -36.44 -5.90 -44.70
C LYS A 346 -35.27 -5.16 -44.06
N GLY A 347 -35.10 -3.90 -44.46
CA GLY A 347 -34.03 -3.04 -43.92
C GLY A 347 -34.21 -2.76 -42.43
N VAL A 348 -33.11 -2.88 -41.68
CA VAL A 348 -33.02 -2.55 -40.26
C VAL A 348 -31.82 -1.66 -39.98
N LEU A 349 -31.90 -0.86 -38.93
CA LEU A 349 -30.74 -0.23 -38.30
C LEU A 349 -30.32 -1.06 -37.09
N VAL A 350 -29.02 -1.30 -36.95
CA VAL A 350 -28.43 -2.12 -35.89
C VAL A 350 -27.50 -1.24 -35.07
N ASP A 351 -27.74 -1.17 -33.77
CA ASP A 351 -26.81 -0.59 -32.80
C ASP A 351 -25.62 -1.55 -32.62
N GLU A 352 -24.41 -1.11 -32.93
CA GLU A 352 -23.20 -1.94 -32.84
C GLU A 352 -22.85 -2.32 -31.39
N ASN A 353 -23.23 -1.52 -30.40
CA ASN A 353 -22.89 -1.75 -29.00
C ASN A 353 -23.77 -2.84 -28.37
N THR A 354 -25.06 -2.85 -28.71
CA THR A 354 -26.05 -3.74 -28.10
C THR A 354 -26.50 -4.87 -29.03
N GLY A 355 -26.23 -4.75 -30.33
CA GLY A 355 -26.76 -5.64 -31.37
C GLY A 355 -28.26 -5.44 -31.63
N ALA A 356 -28.90 -4.43 -31.02
CA ALA A 356 -30.32 -4.19 -31.16
C ALA A 356 -30.64 -3.75 -32.60
N ALA A 357 -31.52 -4.52 -33.27
CA ALA A 357 -31.98 -4.23 -34.61
C ALA A 357 -33.37 -3.60 -34.60
N PHE A 358 -33.57 -2.53 -35.38
CA PHE A 358 -34.81 -1.75 -35.47
C PHE A 358 -35.27 -1.64 -36.93
N HIS A 359 -36.52 -1.98 -37.19
CA HIS A 359 -37.13 -1.67 -38.48
C HIS A 359 -37.33 -0.17 -38.62
N LEU A 360 -37.20 0.32 -39.86
CA LEU A 360 -37.41 1.75 -40.15
C LEU A 360 -38.81 2.24 -39.76
N SER A 361 -39.82 1.36 -39.78
CA SER A 361 -41.20 1.66 -39.32
C SER A 361 -41.35 1.85 -37.82
N GLU A 362 -40.39 1.36 -37.03
CA GLU A 362 -40.35 1.55 -35.57
C GLU A 362 -39.72 2.89 -35.18
N LEU A 363 -39.07 3.57 -36.13
CA LEU A 363 -38.28 4.78 -35.90
C LEU A 363 -39.10 5.98 -36.36
N LYS A 364 -39.60 6.73 -35.38
CA LYS A 364 -40.48 7.89 -35.61
C LYS A 364 -39.88 9.18 -35.05
N PRO A 365 -38.79 9.70 -35.64
CA PRO A 365 -38.26 10.99 -35.24
C PRO A 365 -39.31 12.08 -35.45
N ASN A 366 -39.40 13.02 -34.51
CA ASN A 366 -40.42 14.07 -34.47
C ASN A 366 -41.86 13.54 -34.49
N GLY A 367 -42.07 12.27 -34.09
CA GLY A 367 -43.38 11.60 -34.12
C GLY A 367 -43.88 11.19 -35.51
N LEU A 368 -43.09 11.38 -36.56
CA LEU A 368 -43.45 11.09 -37.95
C LEU A 368 -42.61 9.92 -38.51
N GLU A 369 -43.08 9.29 -39.59
CA GLU A 369 -42.32 8.24 -40.27
C GLU A 369 -40.97 8.77 -40.78
N LEU A 370 -39.90 7.99 -40.63
CA LEU A 370 -38.54 8.40 -41.00
C LEU A 370 -38.37 8.63 -42.51
N GLY A 371 -39.00 7.82 -43.36
CA GLY A 371 -38.81 7.87 -44.82
C GLY A 371 -39.15 9.22 -45.47
N PRO A 372 -40.34 9.80 -45.22
CA PRO A 372 -40.69 11.13 -45.72
C PRO A 372 -39.76 12.23 -45.19
N GLN A 373 -39.43 12.21 -43.89
CA GLN A 373 -38.54 13.21 -43.30
C GLN A 373 -37.13 13.17 -43.88
N PHE A 374 -36.61 11.96 -44.12
CA PHE A 374 -35.33 11.79 -44.82
C PHE A 374 -35.39 12.38 -46.24
N THR A 375 -36.47 12.12 -46.98
CA THR A 375 -36.65 12.66 -48.33
C THR A 375 -36.68 14.19 -48.33
N GLU A 376 -37.38 14.79 -47.37
CA GLU A 376 -37.43 16.24 -47.17
C GLU A 376 -36.06 16.80 -46.81
N ALA A 377 -35.32 16.14 -45.91
CA ALA A 377 -33.97 16.56 -45.53
C ALA A 377 -32.99 16.53 -46.72
N VAL A 378 -33.08 15.53 -47.59
CA VAL A 378 -32.30 15.46 -48.84
C VAL A 378 -32.70 16.58 -49.80
N GLN A 379 -34.00 16.82 -49.99
CA GLN A 379 -34.48 17.90 -50.86
C GLN A 379 -34.05 19.27 -50.34
N ARG A 380 -34.15 19.50 -49.02
CA ARG A 380 -33.68 20.72 -48.36
C ARG A 380 -32.19 20.94 -48.58
N THR A 381 -31.39 19.88 -48.47
CA THR A 381 -29.94 19.94 -48.71
C THR A 381 -29.63 20.30 -50.16
N LYS A 382 -30.25 19.61 -51.13
CA LYS A 382 -30.08 19.92 -52.56
C LYS A 382 -30.54 21.33 -52.92
N ALA A 383 -31.63 21.81 -52.34
CA ALA A 383 -32.13 23.17 -52.55
C ALA A 383 -31.14 24.21 -51.99
N ALA A 384 -30.58 23.97 -50.81
CA ALA A 384 -29.56 24.84 -50.21
C ALA A 384 -28.26 24.86 -51.04
N GLU A 385 -27.79 23.69 -51.49
CA GLU A 385 -26.64 23.57 -52.39
C GLU A 385 -26.88 24.29 -53.73
N PHE A 386 -28.06 24.10 -54.32
CA PHE A 386 -28.44 24.80 -55.55
C PHE A 386 -28.47 26.31 -55.35
N ALA A 387 -29.09 26.81 -54.28
CA ALA A 387 -29.12 28.24 -53.96
C ALA A 387 -27.72 28.84 -53.77
N GLN A 388 -26.76 28.06 -53.28
CA GLN A 388 -25.37 28.48 -53.13
C GLN A 388 -24.55 28.37 -54.44
N SER A 389 -24.98 27.57 -55.40
CA SER A 389 -24.34 27.39 -56.71
C SER A 389 -24.39 28.66 -57.56
N ALA A 390 -23.49 28.78 -58.54
CA ALA A 390 -23.48 29.91 -59.48
C ALA A 390 -24.82 30.05 -60.25
N ALA A 391 -25.41 28.91 -60.64
CA ALA A 391 -26.71 28.90 -61.32
C ALA A 391 -27.85 29.37 -60.41
N GLY A 392 -27.86 28.96 -59.14
CA GLY A 392 -28.89 29.39 -58.18
C GLY A 392 -28.78 30.87 -57.81
N LYS A 393 -27.56 31.39 -57.62
CA LYS A 393 -27.33 32.83 -57.38
C LYS A 393 -27.79 33.68 -58.56
N LEU A 394 -27.50 33.25 -59.79
CA LEU A 394 -27.94 33.92 -61.00
C LEU A 394 -29.48 33.89 -61.13
N ALA A 395 -30.12 32.75 -60.84
CA ALA A 395 -31.57 32.61 -60.87
C ALA A 395 -32.25 33.51 -59.83
N ALA A 396 -31.69 33.62 -58.61
CA ALA A 396 -32.20 34.52 -57.57
C ALA A 396 -32.06 36.00 -57.98
N GLU A 397 -30.93 36.39 -58.57
CA GLU A 397 -30.69 37.75 -59.07
C GLU A 397 -31.66 38.10 -60.23
N GLN A 398 -31.92 37.16 -61.14
CA GLN A 398 -32.90 37.32 -62.21
C GLN A 398 -34.33 37.47 -61.68
N ALA A 399 -34.73 36.67 -60.69
CA ALA A 399 -36.03 36.78 -60.04
C ALA A 399 -36.21 38.11 -59.30
N GLU A 400 -35.17 38.60 -58.61
CA GLU A 400 -35.20 39.89 -57.92
C GLU A 400 -35.30 41.07 -58.90
N ARG A 401 -34.62 40.99 -60.05
CA ARG A 401 -34.73 41.99 -61.14
C ARG A 401 -36.13 41.99 -61.77
N GLN A 402 -36.73 40.82 -61.99
CA GLN A 402 -38.12 40.71 -62.47
C GLN A 402 -39.12 41.29 -61.46
N ALA A 403 -38.93 41.04 -60.15
CA ALA A 403 -39.76 41.61 -59.10
C ALA A 403 -39.66 43.15 -58.99
N ARG A 404 -38.50 43.72 -59.37
CA ARG A 404 -38.27 45.18 -59.45
C ARG A 404 -38.77 45.82 -60.75
N GLY A 405 -39.45 45.08 -61.63
CA GLY A 405 -40.03 45.60 -62.87
C GLY A 405 -39.01 45.93 -63.97
N GLN A 406 -37.78 45.40 -63.87
CA GLN A 406 -36.74 45.59 -64.89
C GLN A 406 -36.82 44.44 -65.91
N GLN A 407 -36.94 44.76 -67.21
CA GLN A 407 -36.96 43.74 -68.27
C GLN A 407 -35.62 42.99 -68.36
N PRO A 408 -35.64 41.67 -68.63
CA PRO A 408 -34.42 40.89 -68.79
C PRO A 408 -33.65 41.34 -70.03
N HIS A 409 -32.33 41.50 -69.91
CA HIS A 409 -31.46 41.68 -71.07
C HIS A 409 -31.49 40.41 -71.93
N GLU A 410 -32.09 40.49 -73.12
CA GLU A 410 -31.72 39.65 -74.25
C GLU A 410 -30.29 40.03 -74.66
N GLY A 411 -29.32 39.29 -74.13
CA GLY A 411 -27.91 39.61 -74.28
C GLY A 411 -27.02 38.38 -74.26
N ARG A 412 -27.15 37.56 -75.32
CA ARG A 412 -26.10 36.72 -75.93
C ARG A 412 -25.26 35.85 -74.99
N ALA A 413 -25.59 34.55 -74.97
CA ALA A 413 -24.66 33.50 -74.62
C ALA A 413 -23.35 33.64 -75.44
N VAL A 414 -22.21 33.68 -74.76
CA VAL A 414 -20.96 33.14 -75.27
C VAL A 414 -20.53 32.05 -74.30
N LEU A 415 -20.89 30.83 -74.69
CA LEU A 415 -20.27 29.59 -74.27
C LEU A 415 -18.78 29.66 -74.67
N GLU A 416 -17.87 29.74 -73.71
CA GLU A 416 -16.57 29.09 -73.85
C GLU A 416 -16.68 27.71 -73.21
N VAL A 417 -17.28 26.78 -73.95
CA VAL A 417 -17.10 25.35 -73.71
C VAL A 417 -15.77 24.99 -74.35
N ASN A 418 -14.76 24.74 -73.52
CA ASN A 418 -13.51 24.18 -73.99
C ASN A 418 -13.75 22.71 -74.37
N ALA A 419 -13.42 22.36 -75.61
CA ALA A 419 -13.77 21.11 -76.27
C ALA A 419 -12.94 19.90 -75.82
N LYS A 420 -12.92 19.58 -74.51
CA LYS A 420 -12.24 18.36 -74.00
C LYS A 420 -12.99 17.46 -73.01
N ASP A 421 -14.13 17.85 -72.42
CA ASP A 421 -14.71 17.07 -71.31
C ASP A 421 -16.11 16.46 -71.55
N LEU A 422 -16.48 16.13 -72.79
CA LEU A 422 -17.76 15.45 -73.10
C LEU A 422 -17.59 14.18 -73.96
N VAL A 423 -17.01 13.13 -73.37
CA VAL A 423 -17.12 11.69 -73.74
C VAL A 423 -16.73 10.94 -72.45
N THR A 424 -17.54 10.20 -71.67
CA THR A 424 -18.73 9.36 -71.91
C THR A 424 -19.44 9.10 -70.56
N ILE A 425 -20.75 9.35 -70.51
CA ILE A 425 -21.68 8.57 -69.67
C ILE A 425 -22.41 7.64 -70.64
N LYS A 426 -22.10 6.34 -70.53
CA LYS A 426 -22.90 5.17 -70.93
C LYS A 426 -22.01 3.93 -70.78
N GLU A 427 -22.04 3.34 -69.59
CA GLU A 427 -22.41 1.94 -69.34
C GLU A 427 -22.70 1.75 -67.85
#